data_AF-A0A7C0X4N3-F1
#
_entry.id   AF-A0A7C0X4N3-F1
#
_cell.length_a   1.000
_cell.length_b   1.000
_cell.length_c   1.000
_cell.angle_alpha   90.00
_cell.angle_beta   90.00
_cell.angle_gamma   90.00
#
_symmetry.space_group_name_H-M   'P 1'
#
loop_
_entity.id
_entity.type
_entity.pdbx_description
1 polymer ?
#
loop_
_entity_poly.entity_id
_entity_poly.type
_entity_poly.pdbx_seq_one_letter_code
_entity_poly.pdbx_strand_id
1 'polypeptide(L)'
;ILANIDDSRRICIVDFHAEATAEKQAMAWYIDGRVSALLGTHTHVQTADERILPKGTAYITDVGMTGAFDGVIGFRPEDSIFRFKTGVSRSLQVAKRNKGINAVILSIDDATGRALSIERYSSKEAGR
;
A
#
# COMPACT_ATOMS: atom_id res chain seq x y z
N ILE A 1 18.05 8.52 -6.67
CA ILE A 1 16.96 8.89 -5.73
C ILE A 1 17.43 8.78 -4.29
N LEU A 2 17.81 7.60 -3.79
CA LEU A 2 18.31 7.43 -2.41
C LEU A 2 19.59 8.24 -2.09
N ALA A 3 20.42 8.52 -3.10
CA ALA A 3 21.61 9.38 -2.96
C ALA A 3 21.27 10.87 -2.79
N ASN A 4 20.02 11.27 -3.06
CA ASN A 4 19.52 12.65 -2.91
C ASN A 4 18.63 12.79 -1.66
N ILE A 5 18.50 11.74 -0.86
CA ILE A 5 17.91 11.81 0.48
C ILE A 5 19.07 12.22 1.39
N ASP A 6 19.18 13.53 1.61
CA ASP A 6 20.15 14.11 2.53
C ASP A 6 19.47 14.48 3.86
N ASP A 7 20.30 14.77 4.86
CA ASP A 7 19.85 15.09 6.22
C ASP A 7 19.04 16.41 6.30
N SER A 8 18.94 17.19 5.23
CA SER A 8 18.08 18.39 5.21
C SER A 8 16.59 18.03 5.10
N ARG A 9 16.26 16.85 4.57
CA ARG A 9 14.89 16.34 4.50
C ARG A 9 14.56 15.50 5.73
N ARG A 10 14.04 16.18 6.75
CA ARG A 10 13.67 15.53 8.02
C ARG A 10 12.58 14.46 7.86
N ILE A 11 11.64 14.62 6.94
CA ILE A 11 10.56 13.64 6.74
C ILE A 11 10.58 13.14 5.29
N CYS A 12 10.68 11.83 5.10
CA CYS A 12 10.71 11.19 3.78
C CYS A 12 9.77 9.99 3.75
N ILE A 13 8.81 10.00 2.82
CA ILE A 13 7.85 8.92 2.62
C ILE A 13 8.06 8.35 1.22
N VAL A 14 8.17 7.03 1.12
CA VAL A 14 8.35 6.29 -0.13
C VAL A 14 7.09 5.48 -0.40
N ASP A 15 6.40 5.78 -1.50
CA ASP A 15 5.42 4.85 -2.11
C ASP A 15 6.19 3.89 -3.01
N PHE A 16 6.15 2.60 -2.67
CA PHE A 16 6.82 1.55 -3.44
C PHE A 16 5.81 0.68 -4.18
N HIS A 17 5.54 1.07 -5.43
CA HIS A 17 4.59 0.40 -6.32
C HIS A 17 5.23 -0.85 -6.95
N ALA A 18 4.96 -2.02 -6.38
CA ALA A 18 5.55 -3.29 -6.80
C ALA A 18 4.57 -4.46 -6.58
N GLU A 19 4.78 -5.58 -7.26
CA GLU A 19 3.93 -6.78 -7.10
C GLU A 19 4.49 -7.74 -6.04
N ALA A 20 5.79 -8.06 -6.14
CA ALA A 20 6.39 -9.10 -5.32
C ALA A 20 6.59 -8.66 -3.87
N THR A 21 5.96 -9.36 -2.94
CA THR A 21 6.11 -9.10 -1.49
C THR A 21 7.57 -9.18 -1.03
N ALA A 22 8.34 -10.12 -1.58
CA ALA A 22 9.77 -10.25 -1.29
C ALA A 22 10.58 -9.01 -1.71
N GLU A 23 10.26 -8.40 -2.86
CA GLU A 23 10.91 -7.17 -3.32
C GLU A 23 10.58 -6.00 -2.40
N LYS A 24 9.32 -5.88 -1.97
CA LYS A 24 8.88 -4.84 -1.02
C LYS A 24 9.57 -4.97 0.33
N GLN A 25 9.65 -6.18 0.88
CA GLN A 25 10.32 -6.41 2.16
C GLN A 25 11.83 -6.18 2.05
N ALA A 26 12.47 -6.67 0.98
CA ALA A 26 13.90 -6.44 0.75
C ALA A 26 14.23 -4.95 0.64
N MET A 27 13.40 -4.18 -0.08
CA MET A 27 13.55 -2.72 -0.17
C MET A 27 13.41 -2.06 1.20
N ALA A 28 12.40 -2.45 1.98
CA ALA A 28 12.18 -1.90 3.32
C ALA A 28 13.39 -2.12 4.24
N TRP A 29 13.97 -3.33 4.25
CA TRP A 29 15.19 -3.62 5.00
C TRP A 29 16.41 -2.85 4.48
N TYR A 30 16.51 -2.66 3.17
CA TYR A 30 17.61 -1.93 2.55
C TYR A 30 17.63 -0.43 2.91
N ILE A 31 16.46 0.18 3.10
CA ILE A 31 16.33 1.62 3.36
C ILE A 31 15.95 1.98 4.80
N ASP A 32 15.83 0.99 5.69
CA ASP A 32 15.51 1.22 7.10
C ASP A 32 16.48 2.23 7.75
N GLY A 33 15.90 3.24 8.40
CA GLY A 33 16.62 4.36 9.03
C GLY A 33 17.02 5.49 8.08
N ARG A 34 16.75 5.37 6.78
CA ARG A 34 17.01 6.43 5.78
C ARG A 34 15.75 7.20 5.39
N VAL A 35 14.58 6.66 5.69
CA VAL A 35 13.28 7.26 5.39
C VAL A 35 12.33 7.10 6.58
N SER A 36 11.34 7.97 6.66
CA SER A 36 10.31 7.90 7.70
C SER A 36 9.35 6.74 7.46
N ALA A 37 8.98 6.49 6.20
CA ALA A 37 8.09 5.39 5.85
C ALA A 37 8.36 4.82 4.45
N LEU A 38 8.19 3.51 4.29
CA LEU A 38 8.01 2.83 3.01
C LEU A 38 6.64 2.16 2.99
N LEU A 39 5.77 2.62 2.11
CA LEU A 39 4.39 2.16 1.95
C LEU A 39 4.28 1.44 0.62
N GLY A 40 4.07 0.13 0.62
CA GLY A 40 3.85 -0.60 -0.62
C GLY A 40 2.47 -0.30 -1.22
N THR A 41 2.37 -0.32 -2.55
CA THR A 41 1.10 -0.24 -3.30
C THR A 41 1.11 -1.26 -4.45
N HIS A 42 0.09 -1.23 -5.34
CA HIS A 42 -0.12 -2.05 -6.55
C HIS A 42 -1.11 -3.21 -6.39
N THR A 43 -1.02 -4.02 -5.34
CA THR A 43 -1.75 -5.30 -5.28
C THR A 43 -3.23 -5.15 -4.91
N HIS A 44 -3.66 -3.94 -4.53
CA HIS A 44 -5.02 -3.55 -4.15
C HIS A 44 -5.58 -4.23 -2.88
N VAL A 45 -4.83 -5.13 -2.25
CA VAL A 45 -5.23 -5.82 -1.02
C VAL A 45 -4.37 -5.32 0.13
N GLN A 46 -4.98 -4.65 1.11
CA GLN A 46 -4.27 -4.16 2.29
C GLN A 46 -3.70 -5.34 3.08
N THR A 47 -2.40 -5.32 3.36
CA THR A 47 -1.75 -6.32 4.22
C THR A 47 -1.90 -5.97 5.70
N ALA A 48 -1.62 -6.90 6.61
CA ALA A 48 -1.70 -6.70 8.07
C ALA A 48 -0.33 -6.80 8.75
N ASP A 49 0.72 -6.35 8.05
CA ASP A 49 2.12 -6.43 8.46
C ASP A 49 2.72 -5.05 8.79
N GLU A 50 1.87 -4.07 9.05
CA GLU A 50 2.30 -2.73 9.43
C GLU A 50 3.17 -2.76 10.69
N ARG A 51 4.33 -2.13 10.61
CA ARG A 51 5.31 -2.12 11.70
C ARG A 51 6.29 -0.97 11.56
N ILE A 52 6.99 -0.68 12.65
CA ILE A 52 8.20 0.12 12.63
C ILE A 52 9.39 -0.84 12.57
N LEU A 53 10.30 -0.61 11.63
CA LEU A 53 11.54 -1.37 11.48
C LEU A 53 12.58 -0.93 12.52
N PRO A 54 13.62 -1.74 12.80
CA PRO A 54 14.55 -1.49 13.91
C PRO A 54 15.23 -0.12 13.91
N LYS A 55 15.42 0.54 12.75
CA LYS A 55 16.04 1.86 12.65
C LYS A 55 15.03 3.01 12.49
N GLY A 56 13.74 2.75 12.69
CA GLY A 56 12.70 3.78 12.80
C GLY A 56 11.93 4.08 11.52
N THR A 57 12.04 3.25 10.47
CA THR A 57 11.19 3.37 9.28
C THR A 57 9.85 2.66 9.48
N ALA A 58 8.73 3.35 9.29
CA ALA A 58 7.42 2.69 9.20
C ALA A 58 7.30 1.91 7.88
N TYR A 59 6.65 0.75 7.94
CA TYR A 59 6.53 -0.16 6.81
C TYR A 59 5.17 -0.85 6.77
N ILE A 60 4.65 -1.06 5.56
CA ILE A 60 3.56 -1.99 5.25
C ILE A 60 3.77 -2.55 3.83
N THR A 61 3.52 -3.85 3.62
CA THR A 61 3.68 -4.48 2.30
C THR A 61 2.69 -3.93 1.26
N ASP A 62 1.43 -3.67 1.62
CA ASP A 62 0.52 -2.97 0.73
C ASP A 62 -0.52 -2.17 1.51
N VAL A 63 -0.65 -0.88 1.19
CA VAL A 63 -1.68 0.00 1.75
C VAL A 63 -3.08 -0.45 1.32
N GLY A 64 -3.18 -1.16 0.18
CA GLY A 64 -4.43 -1.59 -0.43
C GLY A 64 -5.05 -0.53 -1.34
N MET A 65 -6.26 -0.81 -1.81
CA MET A 65 -7.00 0.06 -2.73
C MET A 65 -8.01 0.96 -2.02
N THR A 66 -8.25 2.14 -2.61
CA THR A 66 -9.48 2.93 -2.44
C THR A 66 -10.35 2.76 -3.68
N GLY A 67 -11.56 2.21 -3.52
CA GLY A 67 -12.41 1.79 -4.64
C GLY A 67 -13.49 0.80 -4.24
N ALA A 68 -14.03 0.08 -5.21
CA ALA A 68 -15.08 -0.92 -5.00
C ALA A 68 -14.49 -2.25 -4.50
N PHE A 69 -14.91 -2.69 -3.30
CA PHE A 69 -14.50 -3.93 -2.67
C PHE A 69 -15.33 -5.14 -3.10
N ASP A 70 -16.54 -4.92 -3.62
CA ASP A 70 -17.36 -5.98 -4.25
C ASP A 70 -16.92 -6.17 -5.71
N GLY A 71 -15.64 -6.44 -5.90
CA GLY A 71 -15.01 -6.61 -7.20
C GLY A 71 -13.75 -7.47 -7.10
N VAL A 72 -13.18 -7.80 -8.25
CA VAL A 72 -11.86 -8.43 -8.35
C VAL A 72 -10.86 -7.31 -8.64
N ILE A 73 -10.13 -6.88 -7.61
CA ILE A 73 -9.08 -5.84 -7.74
C ILE A 73 -9.65 -4.52 -8.30
N GLY A 74 -10.91 -4.21 -7.99
CA GLY A 74 -11.63 -3.00 -8.43
C GLY A 74 -12.47 -3.15 -9.70
N PHE A 75 -12.43 -4.32 -10.35
CA PHE A 75 -13.23 -4.63 -11.55
C PHE A 75 -14.40 -5.55 -11.25
N ARG A 76 -15.40 -5.57 -12.15
CA ARG A 76 -16.56 -6.47 -12.04
C ARG A 76 -16.10 -7.93 -11.96
N PRO A 77 -16.64 -8.73 -11.02
CA PRO A 77 -16.26 -10.13 -10.89
C PRO A 77 -16.46 -10.93 -12.17
N GLU A 78 -17.58 -10.72 -12.86
CA GLU A 78 -17.88 -11.41 -14.12
C GLU A 78 -16.75 -11.22 -15.15
N ASP A 79 -16.22 -10.00 -15.28
CA ASP A 79 -15.19 -9.64 -16.26
C ASP A 79 -13.92 -10.44 -16.07
N SER A 80 -13.44 -10.51 -14.83
CA SER A 80 -12.28 -11.30 -14.44
C SER A 80 -12.53 -12.80 -14.56
N ILE A 81 -13.68 -13.30 -14.12
CA ILE A 81 -14.02 -14.74 -14.18
C ILE A 81 -14.03 -15.23 -15.64
N PHE A 82 -14.64 -14.49 -16.55
CA PHE A 82 -14.66 -14.84 -17.97
C PHE A 82 -13.24 -14.93 -18.55
N ARG A 83 -12.40 -13.94 -18.25
CA ARG A 83 -11.01 -13.92 -18.73
C ARG A 83 -10.24 -15.15 -18.25
N PHE A 84 -10.35 -15.49 -16.95
CA PHE A 84 -9.66 -16.66 -16.41
C PHE A 84 -10.22 -17.99 -16.90
N LYS A 85 -11.53 -18.10 -17.14
CA LYS A 85 -12.15 -19.33 -17.65
C LYS A 85 -11.87 -19.60 -19.12
N THR A 86 -11.80 -18.54 -19.93
CA THR A 86 -11.74 -18.66 -21.40
C THR A 86 -10.37 -18.36 -21.99
N GLY A 87 -9.49 -17.68 -21.23
CA GLY A 87 -8.24 -17.13 -21.76
C GLY A 87 -8.43 -15.96 -22.73
N VAL A 88 -9.68 -15.59 -23.03
CA VAL A 88 -9.99 -14.50 -23.97
C VAL A 88 -9.92 -13.17 -23.23
N SER A 89 -9.13 -12.25 -23.79
CA SER A 89 -9.06 -10.88 -23.29
C SER A 89 -10.36 -10.13 -23.58
N ARG A 90 -10.87 -9.42 -22.58
CA ARG A 90 -11.98 -8.47 -22.72
C ARG A 90 -11.74 -7.24 -21.87
N SER A 91 -12.35 -6.13 -22.25
CA SER A 91 -12.33 -4.91 -21.45
C SER A 91 -12.90 -5.18 -20.06
N LEU A 92 -12.15 -4.80 -19.02
CA LEU A 92 -12.60 -4.88 -17.64
C LEU A 92 -13.38 -3.62 -17.29
N GLN A 93 -14.60 -3.79 -16.77
CA GLN A 93 -15.42 -2.68 -16.30
C GLN A 93 -15.24 -2.50 -14.78
N VAL A 94 -15.19 -1.24 -14.33
CA VAL A 94 -15.03 -0.90 -12.91
C VAL A 94 -16.24 -1.33 -12.10
N ALA A 95 -16.01 -2.01 -10.97
CA ALA A 95 -17.07 -2.36 -10.02
C ALA A 95 -17.60 -1.11 -9.31
N LYS A 96 -18.88 -1.11 -8.91
CA LYS A 96 -19.56 0.10 -8.38
C LYS A 96 -20.09 -0.01 -6.95
N ARG A 97 -20.17 -1.23 -6.39
CA ARG A 97 -20.74 -1.50 -5.06
C ARG A 97 -19.64 -1.59 -4.00
N ASN A 98 -20.03 -1.37 -2.74
CA ASN A 98 -19.16 -1.50 -1.57
C ASN A 98 -17.89 -0.67 -1.73
N LYS A 99 -18.04 0.63 -1.95
CA LYS A 99 -16.89 1.52 -2.07
C LYS A 99 -16.25 1.70 -0.71
N GLY A 100 -14.94 1.85 -0.67
CA GLY A 100 -14.23 2.07 0.57
C GLY A 100 -12.86 2.66 0.35
N ILE A 101 -12.20 2.91 1.46
CA ILE A 101 -10.86 3.47 1.55
C ILE A 101 -10.03 2.52 2.38
N ASN A 102 -8.87 2.14 1.84
CA ASN A 102 -7.74 1.70 2.64
C ASN A 102 -6.70 2.81 2.69
N ALA A 103 -6.15 3.05 3.87
CA ALA A 103 -5.12 4.04 4.12
C ALA A 103 -4.23 3.59 5.28
N VAL A 104 -3.17 4.35 5.55
CA VAL A 104 -2.38 4.25 6.78
C VAL A 104 -2.33 5.60 7.47
N ILE A 105 -2.37 5.59 8.79
CA ILE A 105 -2.18 6.75 9.66
C ILE A 105 -0.76 6.65 10.22
N LEU A 106 0.06 7.66 9.97
CA LEU A 106 1.45 7.73 10.40
C LEU A 106 1.62 8.86 11.41
N SER A 107 2.36 8.58 12.48
CA SER A 107 2.95 9.61 13.34
C SER A 107 4.47 9.60 13.15
N ILE A 108 5.08 10.76 12.95
CA ILE A 108 6.50 10.92 12.64
C ILE A 108 7.06 12.01 13.54
N ASP A 109 8.22 11.75 14.14
CA ASP A 109 9.00 12.72 14.89
C ASP A 109 9.60 13.75 13.92
N ASP A 110 9.27 15.04 14.11
CA ASP A 110 9.68 16.13 13.22
C ASP A 110 11.15 16.55 13.41
N ALA A 111 11.77 16.21 14.55
CA ALA A 111 13.16 16.46 14.82
C ALA A 111 14.05 15.35 14.26
N THR A 112 13.63 14.08 14.40
CA THR A 112 14.47 12.92 14.00
C THR A 112 14.07 12.29 12.67
N GLY A 113 12.86 12.55 12.17
CA GLY A 113 12.33 11.93 10.97
C GLY A 113 11.88 10.49 11.12
N ARG A 114 11.98 9.91 12.32
CA ARG A 114 11.63 8.52 12.61
C ARG A 114 10.12 8.38 12.80
N ALA A 115 9.58 7.27 12.34
CA ALA A 115 8.20 6.93 12.63
C ALA A 115 8.01 6.64 14.12
N LEU A 116 6.94 7.19 14.68
CA LEU A 116 6.47 6.94 16.04
C LEU A 116 5.35 5.89 16.06
N SER A 117 4.50 5.88 15.03
CA SER A 117 3.44 4.88 14.86
C SER A 117 3.04 4.71 13.39
N ILE A 118 2.51 3.53 13.08
CA ILE A 118 1.78 3.22 11.85
C ILE A 118 0.53 2.43 12.23
N GLU A 119 -0.62 2.86 11.74
CA GLU A 119 -1.90 2.16 11.93
C GLU A 119 -2.61 2.05 10.59
N ARG A 120 -3.16 0.86 10.29
CA ARG A 120 -4.01 0.68 9.11
C ARG A 120 -5.40 1.25 9.36
N TYR A 121 -5.89 1.97 8.36
CA TYR A 121 -7.27 2.39 8.29
C TYR A 121 -7.96 1.68 7.13
N SER A 122 -9.11 1.06 7.42
CA SER A 122 -9.98 0.48 6.40
C SER A 122 -11.42 0.83 6.72
N SER A 123 -12.11 1.46 5.78
CA SER A 123 -13.52 1.81 5.89
C SER A 123 -14.23 1.49 4.58
N LYS A 124 -15.42 0.92 4.69
CA LYS A 124 -16.22 0.50 3.55
C LYS A 124 -17.65 0.98 3.75
N GLU A 125 -18.33 1.36 2.68
CA GLU A 125 -19.76 1.63 2.71
C GLU A 125 -20.47 0.38 3.26
N ALA A 126 -21.25 0.56 4.34
CA ALA A 126 -22.12 -0.51 4.83
C ALA A 126 -23.10 -0.86 3.71
N GLY A 127 -22.98 -2.07 3.18
CA GLY A 127 -23.86 -2.55 2.11
C GLY A 127 -25.32 -2.46 2.54
N ARG A 128 -26.11 -1.69 1.79
CA ARG A 128 -27.55 -1.93 1.65
C ARG A 128 -27.76 -2.89 0.47
#